data_AF-A0A2Z4LLI2-F1
#
_entry.id   AF-A0A2Z4LLI2-F1
#
_cell.length_a   1.000
_cell.length_b   1.000
_cell.length_c   1.000
_cell.angle_alpha   90.00
_cell.angle_beta   90.00
_cell.angle_gamma   90.00
#
_symmetry.space_group_name_H-M   'P 1'
#
loop_
_entity.id
_entity.type
_entity.pdbx_description
1 polymer ?
#
loop_
_entity_poly.entity_id
_entity_poly.type
_entity_poly.pdbx_seq_one_letter_code
_entity_poly.pdbx_strand_id
1 'polypeptide(L)'
;MKHHKLIFGLITLPMLFAPISMISCGQTLEEEMKNQLLAANFTLSDEVNGKSIDEISSNDFIATFVPNSKFNVVKEIVNKQSNKIILKVKIIDKASLKETNFKIIEFAVSKGNSNSNNDPEQPVNPETTPNPSNPEQPANPNPKPEPEPEIPTPTPEPSNPEIAELEKMVKLMRNNLRMVSGSEKLFYYAVNNSHEFEYDYRSKKIVSHPAGTKINWRDSSTYSVVLELINDIFPNTNYELANAEQPYYSKGSWNDINKKISFEIVNGNIIFKHKVGLFKGRNVDAIASQSLSTSDLGKLPTIIDNPNVTPEPQPQPEPEPEIPTPTPTPNPDNSSNDNGSLNKHNSIVYNESDNYYSSLNGLSGDALINNLFTIQKKNREHVLGYNDLFETYKYAFVDKYYEKDGSVMDIYGENPKGNDPFVFWHGKYRDVGSREGEGMNREHLVAQSWFGKAAPMRNDAHHVWPTDKVVNARHSNYPFGTVTRATYTSLNGTKVGTSAEDGKPVTEVIDEFKGDVARAFLYVAFTYRDRNLRSNESAQRFFIDSKNTISPAFLKTMLAWHRMDPVDQFDLDRNNGVASRQVVRNPFTDYPELVDVIFGNNANYQFTNRGVALNVVKS
;
A
#
# COMPACT_ATOMS: atom_id res chain seq x y z
N MET A 1 10.97 -0.06 22.82
CA MET A 1 11.77 -0.94 21.91
C MET A 1 12.22 -0.11 20.71
N LYS A 2 13.44 -0.31 20.19
CA LYS A 2 14.01 0.53 19.12
C LYS A 2 13.49 0.10 17.74
N HIS A 3 12.64 0.92 17.11
CA HIS A 3 12.31 0.76 15.70
C HIS A 3 13.55 1.03 14.84
N HIS A 4 13.97 0.04 14.05
CA HIS A 4 15.01 0.22 13.05
C HIS A 4 14.37 0.80 11.79
N LYS A 5 14.78 2.00 11.37
CA LYS A 5 14.36 2.61 10.11
C LYS A 5 15.27 2.13 8.99
N LEU A 6 14.70 1.55 7.94
CA LEU A 6 15.40 1.42 6.66
C LEU A 6 15.34 2.79 5.95
N ILE A 7 16.48 3.34 5.55
CA ILE A 7 16.57 4.65 4.89
C ILE A 7 17.36 4.48 3.58
N PHE A 8 16.77 4.89 2.46
CA PHE A 8 17.45 4.97 1.17
C PHE A 8 18.07 6.36 0.98
N GLY A 9 19.37 6.41 0.65
CA GLY A 9 20.08 7.64 0.29
C GLY A 9 20.67 7.54 -1.11
N LEU A 10 20.49 8.59 -1.93
CA LEU A 10 21.21 8.76 -3.18
C LEU A 10 22.57 9.42 -2.89
N ILE A 11 23.65 8.87 -3.46
CA ILE A 11 24.97 9.49 -3.46
C ILE A 11 25.29 9.88 -4.90
N THR A 12 25.58 11.15 -5.14
CA THR A 12 26.09 11.66 -6.42
C THR A 12 27.62 11.60 -6.44
N LEU A 13 28.19 10.91 -7.43
CA LEU A 13 29.63 10.82 -7.64
C LEU A 13 30.04 11.67 -8.86
N PRO A 14 31.21 12.36 -8.87
CA PRO A 14 31.70 13.05 -10.07
C PRO A 14 32.06 12.05 -11.19
N MET A 15 31.85 12.44 -12.44
CA MET A 15 32.25 11.62 -13.60
C MET A 15 33.78 11.60 -13.77
N LEU A 16 34.34 10.40 -13.98
CA LEU A 16 35.54 10.16 -14.77
C LEU A 16 35.52 8.72 -15.33
N PHE A 17 36.18 8.53 -16.48
CA PHE A 17 36.05 7.39 -17.42
C PHE A 17 36.66 6.07 -16.87
N ALA A 18 36.46 4.86 -17.43
CA ALA A 18 36.25 4.46 -18.84
C ALA A 18 35.45 3.13 -19.00
N PRO A 19 34.98 2.78 -20.21
CA PRO A 19 34.30 1.51 -20.46
C PRO A 19 35.28 0.37 -20.71
N ILE A 20 35.07 -0.80 -20.07
CA ILE A 20 35.77 -2.04 -20.42
C ILE A 20 34.75 -3.15 -20.67
N SER A 21 34.48 -3.38 -21.94
CA SER A 21 33.95 -4.65 -22.43
C SER A 21 35.11 -5.56 -22.80
N MET A 22 35.40 -6.58 -22.00
CA MET A 22 35.90 -7.88 -22.49
C MET A 22 35.93 -8.91 -21.36
N ILE A 23 35.51 -10.14 -21.67
CA ILE A 23 35.79 -11.31 -20.83
C ILE A 23 37.25 -11.70 -21.12
N SER A 24 38.16 -11.47 -20.17
CA SER A 24 39.53 -11.97 -20.23
C SER A 24 39.87 -12.82 -19.01
N CYS A 25 39.88 -14.13 -19.24
CA CYS A 25 40.71 -15.15 -18.57
C CYS A 25 41.07 -14.95 -17.07
N GLY A 26 40.50 -15.81 -16.22
CA GLY A 26 41.23 -16.36 -15.06
C GLY A 26 40.95 -15.76 -13.68
N GLN A 27 40.39 -14.56 -13.55
CA GLN A 27 40.04 -14.03 -12.24
C GLN A 27 38.75 -14.67 -11.70
N THR A 28 38.76 -15.03 -10.41
CA THR A 28 37.54 -15.48 -9.74
C THR A 28 36.64 -14.28 -9.44
N LEU A 29 35.33 -14.50 -9.34
CA LEU A 29 34.35 -13.48 -8.93
C LEU A 29 34.78 -12.78 -7.63
N GLU A 30 35.47 -13.49 -6.74
CA GLU A 30 35.96 -13.00 -5.46
C GLU A 30 37.17 -12.04 -5.57
N GLU A 31 38.04 -12.20 -6.57
CA GLU A 31 39.11 -11.23 -6.86
C GLU A 31 38.55 -9.95 -7.51
N GLU A 32 37.66 -10.09 -8.48
CA GLU A 32 37.04 -8.95 -9.15
C GLU A 32 36.21 -8.12 -8.15
N MET A 33 35.51 -8.78 -7.22
CA MET A 33 34.88 -8.15 -6.06
C MET A 33 35.87 -7.39 -5.16
N LYS A 34 37.04 -7.99 -4.85
CA LYS A 34 38.08 -7.34 -4.03
C LYS A 34 38.59 -6.07 -4.70
N ASN A 35 38.89 -6.14 -5.99
CA ASN A 35 39.40 -5.01 -6.77
C ASN A 35 38.36 -3.89 -6.92
N GLN A 36 37.08 -4.21 -7.14
CA GLN A 36 36.01 -3.19 -7.17
C GLN A 36 35.74 -2.55 -5.79
N LEU A 37 35.94 -3.28 -4.69
CA LEU A 37 35.83 -2.72 -3.32
C LEU A 37 37.06 -1.88 -2.92
N LEU A 38 38.27 -2.21 -3.40
CA LEU A 38 39.48 -1.40 -3.16
C LEU A 38 39.55 -0.15 -4.05
N ALA A 39 39.12 -0.25 -5.30
CA ALA A 39 39.13 0.88 -6.25
C ALA A 39 38.05 1.95 -5.93
N ALA A 40 37.05 1.60 -5.11
CA ALA A 40 36.17 2.57 -4.50
C ALA A 40 36.93 3.37 -3.43
N ASN A 41 37.64 4.43 -3.85
CA ASN A 41 38.19 5.43 -2.95
C ASN A 41 37.04 6.04 -2.11
N PHE A 42 36.90 5.57 -0.87
CA PHE A 42 35.91 6.07 0.08
C PHE A 42 36.34 7.43 0.63
N THR A 43 36.20 8.46 -0.18
CA THR A 43 36.17 9.83 0.33
C THR A 43 34.89 9.99 1.15
N LEU A 44 35.02 9.94 2.47
CA LEU A 44 33.99 10.41 3.40
C LEU A 44 33.95 11.95 3.33
N SER A 45 33.52 12.49 2.19
CA SER A 45 33.13 13.89 2.06
C SER A 45 31.79 14.09 2.77
N ASP A 46 31.72 15.14 3.57
CA ASP A 46 30.76 15.32 4.65
C ASP A 46 29.27 15.28 4.26
N GLU A 47 28.46 15.00 5.29
CA GLU A 47 26.99 14.93 5.34
C GLU A 47 26.30 13.71 4.70
N VAL A 48 25.69 12.88 5.56
CA VAL A 48 24.58 11.99 5.19
C VAL A 48 23.30 12.60 5.79
N ASN A 49 22.41 13.12 4.94
CA ASN A 49 21.16 13.80 5.34
C ASN A 49 21.34 14.95 6.34
N GLY A 50 22.35 15.82 6.14
CA GLY A 50 22.56 17.00 6.98
C GLY A 50 23.02 16.68 8.40
N LYS A 51 23.62 15.50 8.61
CA LYS A 51 24.18 15.07 9.88
C LYS A 51 25.67 14.78 9.78
N SER A 52 26.40 15.19 10.82
CA SER A 52 27.81 14.83 11.01
C SER A 52 27.97 13.32 11.16
N ILE A 53 29.13 12.79 10.76
CA ILE A 53 29.50 11.38 10.96
C ILE A 53 29.40 10.94 12.43
N ASP A 54 29.52 11.88 13.36
CA ASP A 54 29.46 11.65 14.81
C ASP A 54 28.03 11.52 15.37
N GLU A 55 27.00 11.77 14.56
CA GLU A 55 25.59 11.61 14.93
C GLU A 55 24.94 10.28 14.48
N ILE A 56 25.68 9.44 13.75
CA ILE A 56 25.20 8.15 13.23
C ILE A 56 25.38 7.07 14.31
N SER A 57 24.32 6.34 14.62
CA SER A 57 24.32 5.31 15.68
C SER A 57 24.49 3.90 15.12
N SER A 58 25.05 2.99 15.92
CA SER A 58 25.08 1.57 15.57
C SER A 58 23.64 1.04 15.40
N ASN A 59 23.43 0.33 14.28
CA ASN A 59 22.19 -0.25 13.74
C ASN A 59 21.51 0.49 12.56
N ASP A 60 22.10 1.56 12.01
CA ASP A 60 21.62 2.12 10.72
C ASP A 60 22.01 1.21 9.53
N PHE A 61 21.01 0.81 8.73
CA PHE A 61 21.20 0.02 7.50
C PHE A 61 21.45 0.93 6.30
N ILE A 62 22.55 0.72 5.58
CA ILE A 62 22.88 1.47 4.36
C ILE A 62 22.86 0.51 3.16
N ALA A 63 21.69 0.38 2.53
CA ALA A 63 21.56 -0.31 1.25
C ALA A 63 22.07 0.61 0.13
N THR A 64 23.36 0.50 -0.23
CA THR A 64 23.92 1.24 -1.37
C THR A 64 23.52 0.56 -2.68
N PHE A 65 22.62 1.17 -3.45
CA PHE A 65 22.41 0.75 -4.84
C PHE A 65 23.63 1.14 -5.67
N VAL A 66 24.27 0.17 -6.32
CA VAL A 66 25.36 0.41 -7.28
C VAL A 66 24.76 0.41 -8.69
N PRO A 67 24.69 1.56 -9.39
CA PRO A 67 24.25 1.61 -10.78
C PRO A 67 25.15 0.72 -11.65
N ASN A 68 24.57 0.13 -12.69
CA ASN A 68 25.25 -0.71 -13.70
C ASN A 68 25.95 -2.00 -13.19
N SER A 69 25.86 -2.36 -11.91
CA SER A 69 26.32 -3.68 -11.42
C SER A 69 25.23 -4.76 -11.55
N LYS A 70 25.64 -6.02 -11.81
CA LYS A 70 24.77 -7.22 -11.73
C LYS A 70 24.33 -7.58 -10.31
N PHE A 71 24.91 -6.94 -9.30
CA PHE A 71 24.72 -7.26 -7.89
C PHE A 71 24.09 -6.11 -7.09
N ASN A 72 23.37 -6.46 -6.04
CA ASN A 72 23.03 -5.55 -4.94
C ASN A 72 23.94 -5.84 -3.74
N VAL A 73 24.34 -4.80 -3.01
CA VAL A 73 25.20 -4.92 -1.83
C VAL A 73 24.45 -4.38 -0.60
N VAL A 74 24.22 -5.25 0.38
CA VAL A 74 23.60 -4.88 1.66
C VAL A 74 24.72 -4.68 2.69
N LYS A 75 24.75 -3.51 3.33
CA LYS A 75 25.72 -3.15 4.37
C LYS A 75 25.02 -2.86 5.69
N GLU A 76 25.53 -3.44 6.77
CA GLU A 76 25.12 -3.22 8.15
C GLU A 76 26.36 -2.74 8.94
N ILE A 77 26.26 -1.59 9.63
CA ILE A 77 27.35 -1.11 10.50
C ILE A 77 27.30 -1.90 11.80
N VAL A 78 28.29 -2.77 12.01
CA VAL A 78 28.40 -3.65 13.19
C VAL A 78 29.05 -2.91 14.35
N ASN A 79 30.05 -2.09 14.08
CA ASN A 79 30.77 -1.31 15.09
C ASN A 79 31.41 -0.04 14.49
N LYS A 80 31.46 1.03 15.27
CA LYS A 80 32.16 2.28 14.97
C LYS A 80 33.09 2.64 16.13
N GLN A 81 34.38 2.74 15.85
CA GLN A 81 35.39 3.33 16.72
C GLN A 81 35.93 4.61 16.07
N SER A 82 36.62 5.45 16.83
CA SER A 82 37.08 6.79 16.40
C SER A 82 38.03 6.79 15.18
N ASN A 83 38.61 5.65 14.84
CA ASN A 83 39.51 5.44 13.70
C ASN A 83 39.16 4.18 12.86
N LYS A 84 38.03 3.51 13.12
CA LYS A 84 37.71 2.20 12.51
C LYS A 84 36.20 1.97 12.39
N ILE A 85 35.76 1.46 11.23
CA ILE A 85 34.37 1.02 11.00
C ILE A 85 34.38 -0.46 10.63
N ILE A 86 33.50 -1.24 11.25
CA ILE A 86 33.31 -2.66 10.95
C ILE A 86 31.95 -2.84 10.28
N LEU A 87 31.95 -3.35 9.06
CA LEU A 87 30.74 -3.61 8.26
C LEU A 87 30.48 -5.10 8.13
N LYS A 88 29.23 -5.50 8.27
CA LYS A 88 28.70 -6.76 7.72
C LYS A 88 28.23 -6.47 6.30
N VAL A 89 28.65 -7.29 5.36
CA VAL A 89 28.30 -7.16 3.95
C VAL A 89 27.76 -8.49 3.43
N LYS A 90 26.59 -8.48 2.79
CA LYS A 90 26.14 -9.58 1.92
C LYS A 90 25.85 -9.07 0.53
N ILE A 91 26.02 -9.94 -0.46
CA ILE A 91 25.76 -9.65 -1.86
C ILE A 91 24.55 -10.48 -2.32
N ILE A 92 23.71 -9.86 -3.14
CA ILE A 92 22.53 -10.49 -3.74
C ILE A 92 22.67 -10.37 -5.26
N ASP A 93 22.68 -11.50 -5.96
CA ASP A 93 22.62 -11.53 -7.42
C ASP A 93 21.24 -11.07 -7.92
N LYS A 94 21.20 -10.05 -8.80
CA LYS A 94 19.93 -9.42 -9.20
C LYS A 94 19.03 -10.32 -10.05
N ALA A 95 19.57 -11.35 -10.70
CA ALA A 95 18.83 -12.20 -11.64
C ALA A 95 18.33 -13.50 -11.00
N SER A 96 19.12 -14.09 -10.09
CA SER A 96 18.84 -15.36 -9.42
C SER A 96 18.39 -15.21 -7.97
N LEU A 97 18.50 -14.01 -7.39
CA LEU A 97 18.22 -13.69 -5.99
C LEU A 97 19.00 -14.54 -4.97
N LYS A 98 20.04 -15.25 -5.41
CA LYS A 98 20.94 -15.98 -4.51
C LYS A 98 21.75 -14.99 -3.70
N GLU A 99 21.76 -15.20 -2.38
CA GLU A 99 22.51 -14.40 -1.43
C GLU A 99 23.82 -15.09 -1.02
N THR A 100 24.85 -14.30 -0.72
CA THR A 100 26.03 -14.79 -0.01
C THR A 100 25.80 -14.77 1.51
N ASN A 101 26.50 -15.64 2.24
CA ASN A 101 26.68 -15.43 3.68
C ASN A 101 27.29 -14.03 3.95
N PHE A 102 26.95 -13.44 5.10
CA PHE A 102 27.56 -12.18 5.53
C PHE A 102 29.05 -12.35 5.77
N LYS A 103 29.88 -11.50 5.16
CA LYS A 103 31.29 -11.32 5.50
C LYS A 103 31.46 -10.05 6.34
N ILE A 104 32.39 -10.09 7.28
CA ILE A 104 32.80 -8.92 8.08
C ILE A 104 34.00 -8.29 7.38
N ILE A 105 33.95 -6.97 7.17
CA ILE A 105 35.02 -6.19 6.56
C ILE A 105 35.33 -5.00 7.47
N GLU A 106 36.60 -4.78 7.74
CA GLU A 106 37.08 -3.69 8.60
C GLU A 106 37.73 -2.60 7.76
N PHE A 107 37.36 -1.34 8.02
CA PHE A 107 37.90 -0.16 7.35
C PHE A 107 38.53 0.77 8.38
N ALA A 108 39.72 1.29 8.09
CA ALA A 108 40.32 2.38 8.85
C ALA A 108 39.68 3.72 8.41
N VAL A 109 39.41 4.61 9.35
CA VAL A 109 38.88 5.95 9.10
C VAL A 109 40.04 6.95 9.21
N SER A 110 40.50 7.47 8.08
CA SER A 110 41.40 8.62 8.04
C SER A 110 40.57 9.92 7.99
N LYS A 111 40.90 10.89 8.85
CA LYS A 111 40.38 12.25 8.68
C LYS A 111 41.12 12.89 7.51
N GLY A 112 40.42 13.10 6.40
CA GLY A 112 40.97 13.70 5.19
C GLY A 112 41.36 15.16 5.43
N ASN A 113 42.66 15.42 5.59
CA ASN A 113 43.19 16.77 5.54
C ASN A 113 43.43 17.12 4.06
N SER A 114 42.84 18.20 3.56
CA SER A 114 42.96 18.60 2.15
C SER A 114 44.39 19.07 1.85
N ASN A 115 45.18 18.28 1.11
CA ASN A 115 46.33 18.77 0.35
C ASN A 115 46.76 17.78 -0.75
N SER A 116 47.57 18.27 -1.68
CA SER A 116 47.72 17.78 -3.04
C SER A 116 48.90 16.84 -3.31
N ASN A 117 48.88 16.27 -4.52
CA ASN A 117 50.00 15.88 -5.40
C ASN A 117 50.55 14.43 -5.43
N ASN A 118 50.72 14.00 -6.71
CA ASN A 118 51.74 13.12 -7.30
C ASN A 118 51.63 11.58 -7.29
N ASP A 119 51.22 11.08 -8.47
CA ASP A 119 51.85 10.06 -9.35
C ASP A 119 52.11 8.59 -8.94
N PRO A 120 52.21 7.66 -9.92
CA PRO A 120 52.00 6.22 -9.70
C PRO A 120 53.26 5.34 -9.87
N GLU A 121 53.20 4.10 -9.36
CA GLU A 121 54.08 3.00 -9.78
C GLU A 121 53.32 1.69 -10.07
N GLN A 122 53.99 0.79 -10.81
CA GLN A 122 53.45 -0.34 -11.58
C GLN A 122 53.79 -1.73 -10.95
N PRO A 123 53.24 -2.86 -11.46
CA PRO A 123 53.10 -4.11 -10.70
C PRO A 123 54.16 -5.19 -10.98
N VAL A 124 54.11 -6.31 -10.24
CA VAL A 124 54.83 -7.56 -10.52
C VAL A 124 53.89 -8.78 -10.36
N ASN A 125 54.07 -9.79 -11.23
CA ASN A 125 53.19 -10.97 -11.42
C ASN A 125 53.75 -12.25 -10.70
N PRO A 126 53.07 -13.42 -10.75
CA PRO A 126 53.23 -14.51 -9.78
C PRO A 126 53.83 -15.83 -10.35
N GLU A 127 53.98 -16.84 -9.49
CA GLU A 127 54.10 -18.31 -9.74
C GLU A 127 54.00 -19.01 -8.35
N THR A 128 53.64 -20.29 -8.11
CA THR A 128 53.39 -21.51 -8.92
C THR A 128 52.42 -22.47 -8.17
N THR A 129 51.79 -23.43 -8.89
CA THR A 129 51.10 -24.66 -8.38
C THR A 129 52.10 -25.87 -8.36
N PRO A 130 51.85 -27.12 -7.83
CA PRO A 130 50.59 -27.91 -7.85
C PRO A 130 50.31 -28.95 -6.71
N ASN A 131 49.28 -29.80 -6.94
CA ASN A 131 48.70 -30.93 -6.18
C ASN A 131 49.31 -32.30 -6.66
N PRO A 132 48.84 -33.55 -6.34
CA PRO A 132 48.09 -34.18 -5.22
C PRO A 132 48.75 -35.48 -4.63
N SER A 133 48.12 -36.20 -3.67
CA SER A 133 48.17 -37.70 -3.50
C SER A 133 47.27 -38.30 -2.40
N ASN A 134 47.03 -39.63 -2.47
CA ASN A 134 46.26 -40.55 -1.57
C ASN A 134 46.75 -42.02 -1.84
N PRO A 135 46.25 -43.18 -1.30
CA PRO A 135 45.13 -43.48 -0.38
C PRO A 135 45.42 -44.61 0.68
N GLU A 136 44.38 -45.38 1.06
CA GLU A 136 44.34 -46.79 1.56
C GLU A 136 44.31 -47.18 3.07
N GLN A 137 43.79 -48.39 3.34
CA GLN A 137 43.23 -49.02 4.57
C GLN A 137 43.80 -50.49 4.66
N PRO A 138 43.34 -51.47 5.49
CA PRO A 138 42.74 -51.55 6.85
C PRO A 138 43.44 -52.61 7.79
N ALA A 139 42.97 -52.83 9.05
CA ALA A 139 43.00 -54.14 9.77
C ALA A 139 42.25 -54.14 11.13
N ASN A 140 41.81 -55.32 11.61
CA ASN A 140 41.06 -55.62 12.86
C ASN A 140 41.79 -56.73 13.65
N PRO A 141 41.65 -56.88 15.00
CA PRO A 141 40.73 -57.91 15.52
C PRO A 141 40.07 -57.66 16.91
N ASN A 142 38.93 -58.32 17.14
CA ASN A 142 38.26 -58.57 18.44
C ASN A 142 38.56 -60.06 18.88
N PRO A 143 37.96 -60.73 19.92
CA PRO A 143 36.93 -60.37 20.92
C PRO A 143 37.09 -60.93 22.38
N LYS A 144 36.29 -60.42 23.35
CA LYS A 144 35.56 -61.13 24.47
C LYS A 144 35.07 -60.13 25.56
N PRO A 145 34.14 -60.51 26.48
CA PRO A 145 32.88 -61.26 26.36
C PRO A 145 31.63 -60.40 26.71
N GLU A 146 30.41 -60.90 26.47
CA GLU A 146 29.15 -60.30 26.93
C GLU A 146 28.89 -60.45 28.45
N PRO A 147 28.21 -59.46 29.05
CA PRO A 147 27.25 -59.68 30.13
C PRO A 147 25.81 -59.27 29.74
N GLU A 148 24.85 -60.05 30.26
CA GLU A 148 23.39 -59.88 30.44
C GLU A 148 22.54 -58.85 29.65
N PRO A 149 21.29 -59.20 29.29
CA PRO A 149 20.39 -58.31 28.55
C PRO A 149 19.89 -57.16 29.43
N GLU A 150 20.47 -55.99 29.28
CA GLU A 150 19.84 -54.75 29.75
C GLU A 150 18.46 -54.59 29.08
N ILE A 151 17.43 -54.38 29.90
CA ILE A 151 16.11 -53.98 29.43
C ILE A 151 16.31 -52.69 28.64
N PRO A 152 15.92 -52.61 27.35
CA PRO A 152 16.18 -51.42 26.56
C PRO A 152 15.44 -50.25 27.19
N THR A 153 16.21 -49.31 27.75
CA THR A 153 15.72 -47.93 27.91
C THR A 153 15.23 -47.48 26.54
N PRO A 154 14.05 -46.85 26.43
CA PRO A 154 13.50 -46.50 25.14
C PRO A 154 14.48 -45.55 24.43
N THR A 155 15.09 -46.06 23.36
CA THR A 155 15.87 -45.26 22.42
C THR A 155 15.02 -44.04 22.07
N PRO A 156 15.53 -42.80 22.18
CA PRO A 156 14.77 -41.65 21.71
C PRO A 156 14.46 -41.88 20.24
N GLU A 157 13.17 -41.87 19.87
CA GLU A 157 12.75 -42.08 18.49
C GLU A 157 13.57 -41.17 17.57
N PRO A 158 14.00 -41.65 16.39
CA PRO A 158 14.63 -40.78 15.41
C PRO A 158 13.63 -39.69 15.05
N SER A 159 13.85 -38.48 15.59
CA SER A 159 12.91 -37.37 15.46
C SER A 159 12.60 -37.17 13.98
N ASN A 160 11.34 -37.37 13.57
CA ASN A 160 10.94 -37.25 12.17
C ASN A 160 11.52 -35.93 11.62
N PRO A 161 12.36 -35.96 10.57
CA PRO A 161 13.08 -34.78 10.11
C PRO A 161 12.12 -33.65 9.69
N GLU A 162 10.92 -33.99 9.21
CA GLU A 162 9.87 -33.03 8.90
C GLU A 162 9.31 -32.37 10.18
N ILE A 163 9.08 -33.13 11.26
CA ILE A 163 8.69 -32.58 12.57
C ILE A 163 9.81 -31.69 13.13
N ALA A 164 11.07 -32.10 13.00
CA ALA A 164 12.22 -31.29 13.42
C ALA A 164 12.38 -29.99 12.61
N GLU A 165 11.91 -29.95 11.36
CA GLU A 165 11.79 -28.72 10.56
C GLU A 165 10.64 -27.84 11.05
N LEU A 166 9.45 -28.41 11.27
CA LEU A 166 8.28 -27.69 11.83
C LEU A 166 8.58 -27.08 13.21
N GLU A 167 9.35 -27.78 14.05
CA GLU A 167 9.84 -27.28 15.34
C GLU A 167 10.82 -26.09 15.22
N LYS A 168 11.54 -25.95 14.11
CA LYS A 168 12.35 -24.76 13.82
C LYS A 168 11.46 -23.62 13.32
N MET A 169 10.53 -23.92 12.41
CA MET A 169 9.60 -22.93 11.86
C MET A 169 8.73 -22.30 12.96
N VAL A 170 8.07 -23.09 13.80
CA VAL A 170 7.15 -22.58 14.84
C VAL A 170 7.85 -21.66 15.86
N LYS A 171 9.16 -21.83 16.10
CA LYS A 171 9.98 -20.95 16.95
C LYS A 171 10.25 -19.59 16.31
N LEU A 172 10.37 -19.55 14.98
CA LEU A 172 10.50 -18.30 14.21
C LEU A 172 9.16 -17.55 14.07
N MET A 173 8.02 -18.25 14.25
CA MET A 173 6.67 -17.67 14.17
C MET A 173 6.24 -16.88 15.42
N ARG A 174 7.09 -16.74 16.45
CA ARG A 174 6.72 -16.02 17.68
C ARG A 174 6.53 -14.53 17.39
N ASN A 175 5.37 -13.98 17.80
CA ASN A 175 4.93 -12.62 17.48
C ASN A 175 4.99 -12.30 15.97
N ASN A 176 4.66 -13.29 15.13
CA ASN A 176 4.70 -13.17 13.68
C ASN A 176 3.32 -12.89 13.05
N LEU A 177 2.27 -12.64 13.85
CA LEU A 177 0.99 -12.14 13.36
C LEU A 177 0.87 -10.63 13.61
N ARG A 178 0.25 -9.91 12.67
CA ARG A 178 -0.25 -8.54 12.86
C ARG A 178 -1.64 -8.39 12.24
N MET A 179 -2.39 -7.38 12.69
CA MET A 179 -3.59 -6.94 11.98
C MET A 179 -3.23 -6.48 10.56
N VAL A 180 -4.12 -6.76 9.60
CA VAL A 180 -4.03 -6.14 8.27
C VAL A 180 -4.34 -4.66 8.43
N SER A 181 -3.54 -3.78 7.81
CA SER A 181 -3.74 -2.33 7.91
C SER A 181 -5.15 -1.95 7.45
N GLY A 182 -5.92 -1.29 8.33
CA GLY A 182 -7.31 -0.91 8.06
C GLY A 182 -8.37 -1.97 8.42
N SER A 183 -7.97 -3.16 8.91
CA SER A 183 -8.89 -4.19 9.38
C SER A 183 -9.10 -4.19 10.90
N GLU A 184 -8.57 -3.21 11.62
CA GLU A 184 -8.52 -3.21 13.10
C GLU A 184 -9.92 -3.26 13.72
N LYS A 185 -10.88 -2.48 13.20
CA LYS A 185 -12.28 -2.52 13.64
C LYS A 185 -12.92 -3.88 13.39
N LEU A 186 -12.70 -4.49 12.22
CA LEU A 186 -13.22 -5.82 11.87
C LEU A 186 -12.60 -6.91 12.76
N PHE A 187 -11.30 -6.81 13.06
CA PHE A 187 -10.60 -7.70 13.96
C PHE A 187 -11.13 -7.61 15.39
N TYR A 188 -11.23 -6.41 15.97
CA TYR A 188 -11.76 -6.24 17.33
C TYR A 188 -13.23 -6.62 17.43
N TYR A 189 -14.04 -6.32 16.41
CA TYR A 189 -15.42 -6.81 16.32
C TYR A 189 -15.48 -8.34 16.31
N ALA A 190 -14.66 -9.00 15.47
CA ALA A 190 -14.59 -10.45 15.40
C ALA A 190 -14.18 -11.09 16.73
N VAL A 191 -13.16 -10.52 17.41
CA VAL A 191 -12.73 -10.96 18.75
C VAL A 191 -13.85 -10.79 19.77
N ASN A 192 -14.53 -9.64 19.80
CA ASN A 192 -15.59 -9.33 20.77
C ASN A 192 -16.88 -10.15 20.56
N ASN A 193 -17.17 -10.54 19.31
CA ASN A 193 -18.35 -11.34 18.96
C ASN A 193 -18.04 -12.83 18.79
N SER A 194 -16.89 -13.29 19.32
CA SER A 194 -16.47 -14.70 19.30
C SER A 194 -16.50 -15.34 17.90
N HIS A 195 -16.13 -14.57 16.87
CA HIS A 195 -15.99 -15.09 15.51
C HIS A 195 -14.92 -16.19 15.45
N GLU A 196 -15.08 -17.11 14.51
CA GLU A 196 -14.06 -18.10 14.20
C GLU A 196 -13.01 -17.51 13.25
N PHE A 197 -11.75 -17.88 13.45
CA PHE A 197 -10.62 -17.42 12.66
C PHE A 197 -10.00 -18.61 11.92
N GLU A 198 -9.80 -18.51 10.60
CA GLU A 198 -9.19 -19.56 9.78
C GLU A 198 -8.03 -19.03 8.93
N TYR A 199 -6.98 -19.83 8.78
CA TYR A 199 -5.82 -19.51 7.94
C TYR A 199 -6.07 -19.89 6.47
N ASP A 200 -6.03 -18.89 5.58
CA ASP A 200 -5.98 -19.09 4.15
C ASP A 200 -4.53 -19.30 3.68
N TYR A 201 -4.19 -20.57 3.45
CA TYR A 201 -2.93 -21.01 2.88
C TYR A 201 -2.60 -20.45 1.49
N ARG A 202 -3.57 -19.90 0.75
CA ARG A 202 -3.36 -19.30 -0.59
C ARG A 202 -2.91 -17.85 -0.51
N SER A 203 -3.61 -17.02 0.27
CA SER A 203 -3.23 -15.62 0.50
C SER A 203 -2.20 -15.43 1.63
N LYS A 204 -1.97 -16.47 2.45
CA LYS A 204 -1.13 -16.47 3.65
C LYS A 204 -1.62 -15.48 4.72
N LYS A 205 -2.94 -15.38 4.87
CA LYS A 205 -3.63 -14.48 5.81
C LYS A 205 -4.60 -15.26 6.70
N ILE A 206 -5.00 -14.67 7.82
CA ILE A 206 -6.07 -15.21 8.67
C ILE A 206 -7.33 -14.38 8.44
N VAL A 207 -8.43 -15.07 8.22
CA VAL A 207 -9.76 -14.50 8.02
C VAL A 207 -10.64 -14.78 9.22
N SER A 208 -11.59 -13.90 9.51
CA SER A 208 -12.64 -14.10 10.52
C SER A 208 -14.01 -14.26 9.88
N HIS A 209 -14.85 -15.13 10.42
CA HIS A 209 -16.24 -15.30 10.02
C HIS A 209 -17.13 -15.60 11.25
N PRO A 210 -18.46 -15.39 11.19
CA PRO A 210 -19.35 -15.70 12.30
C PRO A 210 -19.23 -17.17 12.72
N ALA A 211 -19.23 -17.43 14.02
CA ALA A 211 -19.02 -18.78 14.55
C ALA A 211 -20.05 -19.79 14.04
N GLY A 212 -19.60 -20.99 13.66
CA GLY A 212 -20.46 -22.06 13.16
C GLY A 212 -20.89 -21.91 11.69
N THR A 213 -20.53 -20.80 11.02
CA THR A 213 -20.68 -20.68 9.57
C THR A 213 -19.52 -21.36 8.83
N LYS A 214 -19.72 -21.74 7.57
CA LYS A 214 -18.65 -22.27 6.71
C LYS A 214 -18.20 -21.19 5.73
N ILE A 215 -16.89 -20.97 5.66
CA ILE A 215 -16.30 -20.08 4.65
C ILE A 215 -16.58 -20.63 3.24
N ASN A 216 -17.13 -19.78 2.37
CA ASN A 216 -17.11 -20.01 0.94
C ASN A 216 -15.87 -19.32 0.35
N TRP A 217 -14.78 -20.06 0.14
CA TRP A 217 -13.52 -19.54 -0.40
C TRP A 217 -13.59 -18.98 -1.84
N ARG A 218 -14.78 -18.95 -2.46
CA ARG A 218 -15.06 -18.27 -3.74
C ARG A 218 -15.87 -16.98 -3.59
N ASP A 219 -16.33 -16.69 -2.37
CA ASP A 219 -17.22 -15.58 -2.04
C ASP A 219 -16.69 -14.87 -0.79
N SER A 220 -15.98 -13.77 -1.05
CA SER A 220 -15.34 -12.93 -0.04
C SER A 220 -16.34 -12.12 0.81
N SER A 221 -17.65 -12.25 0.61
CA SER A 221 -18.64 -11.74 1.57
C SER A 221 -18.76 -12.63 2.82
N THR A 222 -18.36 -13.90 2.72
CA THR A 222 -18.52 -14.89 3.81
C THR A 222 -17.44 -14.83 4.89
N TYR A 223 -16.44 -13.96 4.74
CA TYR A 223 -15.33 -13.78 5.67
C TYR A 223 -14.70 -12.38 5.54
N SER A 224 -14.04 -11.91 6.60
CA SER A 224 -13.22 -10.69 6.59
C SER A 224 -11.75 -11.05 6.77
N VAL A 225 -10.86 -10.47 5.97
CA VAL A 225 -9.41 -10.69 6.11
C VAL A 225 -8.88 -9.76 7.21
N VAL A 226 -8.33 -10.32 8.28
CA VAL A 226 -8.09 -9.56 9.54
C VAL A 226 -6.66 -9.63 10.07
N LEU A 227 -5.92 -10.72 9.84
CA LEU A 227 -4.49 -10.81 10.21
C LEU A 227 -3.64 -11.27 9.04
N GLU A 228 -2.35 -10.93 9.08
CA GLU A 228 -1.33 -11.40 8.15
C GLU A 228 -0.02 -11.75 8.87
N LEU A 229 0.82 -12.56 8.22
CA LEU A 229 2.17 -12.86 8.70
C LEU A 229 3.06 -11.62 8.55
N ILE A 230 3.87 -11.30 9.57
CA ILE A 230 4.88 -10.23 9.48
C ILE A 230 6.03 -10.67 8.57
N ASN A 231 6.49 -11.90 8.75
CA ASN A 231 7.50 -12.57 7.93
C ASN A 231 6.94 -13.93 7.47
N ASP A 232 6.70 -14.08 6.17
CA ASP A 232 6.34 -15.35 5.58
C ASP A 232 7.58 -16.26 5.48
N ILE A 233 7.64 -17.29 6.31
CA ILE A 233 8.73 -18.30 6.32
C ILE A 233 8.36 -19.60 5.61
N PHE A 234 7.17 -19.69 5.01
CA PHE A 234 6.68 -20.94 4.42
C PHE A 234 7.19 -21.12 2.99
N PRO A 235 8.01 -22.16 2.71
CA PRO A 235 8.69 -22.31 1.43
C PRO A 235 7.72 -22.62 0.27
N ASN A 236 6.52 -23.12 0.56
CA ASN A 236 5.44 -23.34 -0.38
C ASN A 236 4.10 -23.49 0.37
N THR A 237 3.00 -23.64 -0.36
CA THR A 237 1.62 -23.71 0.15
C THR A 237 1.28 -24.99 0.93
N ASN A 238 2.18 -25.96 1.04
CA ASN A 238 1.95 -27.15 1.88
C ASN A 238 2.26 -26.87 3.36
N TYR A 239 3.03 -25.81 3.66
CA TYR A 239 3.30 -25.38 5.02
C TYR A 239 2.28 -24.33 5.44
N GLU A 240 1.60 -24.57 6.56
CA GLU A 240 0.42 -23.82 6.97
C GLU A 240 0.39 -23.54 8.48
N LEU A 241 -0.46 -22.59 8.90
CA LEU A 241 -0.83 -22.50 10.32
C LEU A 241 -1.82 -23.62 10.65
N ALA A 242 -1.55 -24.33 11.75
CA ALA A 242 -2.42 -25.37 12.29
C ALA A 242 -3.00 -24.92 13.63
N ASN A 243 -4.20 -25.42 13.97
CA ASN A 243 -4.82 -25.17 15.28
C ASN A 243 -3.89 -25.60 16.42
N ALA A 244 -3.87 -24.83 17.51
CA ALA A 244 -2.95 -25.06 18.63
C ALA A 244 -3.26 -26.33 19.44
N GLU A 245 -4.53 -26.71 19.54
CA GLU A 245 -5.03 -27.79 20.41
C GLU A 245 -5.41 -29.03 19.60
N GLN A 246 -6.13 -28.83 18.50
CA GLN A 246 -6.59 -29.86 17.57
C GLN A 246 -6.00 -29.63 16.17
N PRO A 247 -4.67 -29.80 15.96
CA PRO A 247 -3.99 -29.44 14.71
C PRO A 247 -4.48 -30.20 13.47
N TYR A 248 -5.30 -31.23 13.64
CA TYR A 248 -5.81 -32.08 12.57
C TYR A 248 -7.34 -32.22 12.63
N TYR A 249 -7.96 -32.50 11.49
CA TYR A 249 -9.31 -33.05 11.41
C TYR A 249 -9.34 -34.25 10.47
N SER A 250 -10.17 -35.25 10.78
CA SER A 250 -10.26 -36.48 9.97
C SER A 250 -11.08 -36.24 8.70
N LYS A 251 -10.57 -36.78 7.58
CA LYS A 251 -11.07 -36.54 6.22
C LYS A 251 -11.26 -37.85 5.47
N GLY A 252 -12.14 -38.69 6.01
CA GLY A 252 -12.25 -40.09 5.62
C GLY A 252 -11.19 -40.90 6.35
N SER A 253 -10.24 -41.50 5.61
CA SER A 253 -9.22 -42.42 6.14
C SER A 253 -7.85 -41.76 6.42
N TRP A 254 -7.78 -40.43 6.44
CA TRP A 254 -6.54 -39.68 6.69
C TRP A 254 -6.88 -38.34 7.37
N ASN A 255 -5.88 -37.71 7.98
CA ASN A 255 -5.99 -36.47 8.74
C ASN A 255 -5.40 -35.28 7.97
N ASP A 256 -6.18 -34.21 7.85
CA ASP A 256 -5.81 -32.97 7.17
C ASP A 256 -5.57 -31.84 8.20
N ILE A 257 -4.85 -30.78 7.82
CA ILE A 257 -4.53 -29.68 8.75
C ILE A 257 -5.80 -28.90 9.12
N ASN A 258 -6.08 -28.81 10.42
CA ASN A 258 -7.12 -27.93 10.94
C ASN A 258 -6.61 -26.49 10.93
N LYS A 259 -7.19 -25.65 10.07
CA LYS A 259 -6.74 -24.27 9.82
C LYS A 259 -7.37 -23.24 10.76
N LYS A 260 -8.24 -23.67 11.69
CA LYS A 260 -8.83 -22.79 12.71
C LYS A 260 -7.75 -22.31 13.67
N ILE A 261 -7.61 -20.99 13.85
CA ILE A 261 -6.59 -20.39 14.70
C ILE A 261 -7.25 -19.89 15.99
N SER A 262 -6.84 -20.44 17.13
CA SER A 262 -7.38 -20.08 18.44
C SER A 262 -6.77 -18.77 18.94
N PHE A 263 -7.53 -18.03 19.75
CA PHE A 263 -7.03 -16.90 20.53
C PHE A 263 -7.54 -16.98 21.97
N GLU A 264 -6.89 -16.24 22.87
CA GLU A 264 -7.34 -16.02 24.24
C GLU A 264 -7.09 -14.57 24.67
N ILE A 265 -7.78 -14.11 25.72
CA ILE A 265 -7.55 -12.81 26.34
C ILE A 265 -6.76 -13.00 27.63
N VAL A 266 -5.51 -12.53 27.68
CA VAL A 266 -4.63 -12.64 28.85
C VAL A 266 -4.25 -11.23 29.32
N ASN A 267 -4.64 -10.87 30.55
CA ASN A 267 -4.40 -9.52 31.11
C ASN A 267 -4.91 -8.37 30.23
N GLY A 268 -5.97 -8.63 29.45
CA GLY A 268 -6.55 -7.69 28.47
C GLY A 268 -5.89 -7.70 27.09
N ASN A 269 -4.77 -8.42 26.89
CA ASN A 269 -4.14 -8.58 25.59
C ASN A 269 -4.74 -9.77 24.82
N ILE A 270 -4.86 -9.62 23.50
CA ILE A 270 -5.37 -10.66 22.59
C ILE A 270 -4.19 -11.51 22.12
N ILE A 271 -4.14 -12.77 22.57
CA ILE A 271 -3.04 -13.69 22.29
C ILE A 271 -3.52 -14.77 21.31
N PHE A 272 -3.06 -14.72 20.06
CA PHE A 272 -3.31 -15.77 19.07
C PHE A 272 -2.33 -16.93 19.26
N LYS A 273 -2.83 -18.17 19.16
CA LYS A 273 -2.08 -19.42 19.35
C LYS A 273 -2.19 -20.30 18.10
N HIS A 274 -1.07 -20.81 17.62
CA HIS A 274 -1.05 -21.75 16.50
C HIS A 274 0.13 -22.72 16.56
N LYS A 275 0.02 -23.83 15.83
CA LYS A 275 1.12 -24.72 15.44
C LYS A 275 1.51 -24.42 13.99
N VAL A 276 2.57 -25.07 13.48
CA VAL A 276 2.86 -25.11 12.04
C VAL A 276 2.57 -26.52 11.54
N GLY A 277 1.78 -26.63 10.48
CA GLY A 277 1.43 -27.88 9.81
C GLY A 277 2.15 -28.06 8.48
N LEU A 278 2.36 -29.31 8.08
CA LEU A 278 2.75 -29.73 6.73
C LEU A 278 1.68 -30.65 6.15
N PHE A 279 0.99 -30.17 5.12
CA PHE A 279 0.09 -30.95 4.29
C PHE A 279 0.88 -31.85 3.33
N LYS A 280 0.69 -33.17 3.42
CA LYS A 280 1.48 -34.17 2.67
C LYS A 280 0.82 -34.65 1.37
N GLY A 281 -0.30 -34.06 0.97
CA GLY A 281 -1.12 -34.50 -0.17
C GLY A 281 -2.41 -35.19 0.29
N ARG A 282 -3.27 -35.54 -0.68
CA ARG A 282 -4.51 -36.29 -0.37
C ARG A 282 -4.16 -37.72 0.02
N ASN A 283 -4.90 -38.28 0.97
CA ASN A 283 -4.74 -39.66 1.44
C ASN A 283 -3.40 -39.94 2.15
N VAL A 284 -2.72 -38.89 2.63
CA VAL A 284 -1.53 -38.98 3.48
C VAL A 284 -1.76 -38.10 4.69
N ASP A 285 -1.54 -38.64 5.89
CA ASP A 285 -1.70 -37.87 7.13
C ASP A 285 -0.77 -36.64 7.11
N ALA A 286 -1.38 -35.48 7.35
CA ALA A 286 -0.64 -34.27 7.62
C ALA A 286 0.03 -34.35 9.00
N ILE A 287 1.13 -33.61 9.17
CA ILE A 287 1.88 -33.54 10.42
C ILE A 287 1.99 -32.09 10.89
N ALA A 288 2.16 -31.86 12.19
CA ALA A 288 2.26 -30.55 12.79
C ALA A 288 3.32 -30.49 13.89
N SER A 289 3.80 -29.29 14.20
CA SER A 289 4.72 -29.05 15.31
C SER A 289 4.11 -29.50 16.64
N GLN A 290 4.95 -30.03 17.53
CA GLN A 290 4.59 -30.33 18.92
C GLN A 290 4.51 -29.02 19.71
N SER A 291 5.51 -28.15 19.56
CA SER A 291 5.50 -26.79 20.10
C SER A 291 4.43 -25.92 19.44
N LEU A 292 3.90 -24.96 20.21
CA LEU A 292 3.04 -23.89 19.73
C LEU A 292 3.81 -22.57 19.61
N SER A 293 3.31 -21.67 18.77
CA SER A 293 3.69 -20.26 18.73
C SER A 293 2.57 -19.39 19.24
N THR A 294 2.94 -18.20 19.74
CA THR A 294 2.01 -17.17 20.18
C THR A 294 2.31 -15.85 19.49
N SER A 295 1.28 -15.05 19.26
CA SER A 295 1.41 -13.64 18.89
C SER A 295 0.52 -12.78 19.76
N ASP A 296 1.12 -11.83 20.49
CA ASP A 296 0.40 -10.79 21.23
C ASP A 296 0.03 -9.66 20.26
N LEU A 297 -1.27 -9.42 20.09
CA LEU A 297 -1.83 -8.39 19.20
C LEU A 297 -2.23 -7.11 19.95
N GLY A 298 -1.82 -6.98 21.21
CA GLY A 298 -2.13 -5.82 22.05
C GLY A 298 -3.49 -5.93 22.75
N LYS A 299 -3.88 -4.84 23.41
CA LYS A 299 -5.10 -4.81 24.23
C LYS A 299 -6.37 -4.80 23.40
N LEU A 300 -7.37 -5.55 23.87
CA LEU A 300 -8.76 -5.38 23.45
C LEU A 300 -9.25 -3.99 23.91
N PRO A 301 -9.79 -3.12 23.02
CA PRO A 301 -10.35 -1.84 23.42
C PRO A 301 -11.57 -2.01 24.36
N THR A 302 -11.72 -1.11 25.33
CA THR A 302 -12.81 -1.16 26.33
C THR A 302 -14.16 -0.63 25.84
N ILE A 303 -14.20 -0.06 24.63
CA ILE A 303 -15.43 0.35 23.94
C ILE A 303 -15.31 -0.17 22.50
N ILE A 304 -16.24 -1.02 22.10
CA ILE A 304 -16.32 -1.60 20.75
C ILE A 304 -17.79 -1.48 20.34
N ASP A 305 -18.14 -0.36 19.69
CA ASP A 305 -19.49 -0.17 19.17
C ASP A 305 -19.81 -1.21 18.11
N ASN A 306 -21.06 -1.66 18.12
CA ASN A 306 -21.57 -2.60 17.13
C ASN A 306 -21.58 -1.93 15.74
N PRO A 307 -20.87 -2.45 14.72
CA PRO A 307 -20.82 -1.86 13.39
C PRO A 307 -22.17 -1.85 12.65
N ASN A 308 -23.22 -2.46 13.21
CA ASN A 308 -24.56 -2.56 12.60
C ASN A 308 -25.74 -2.16 13.52
N VAL A 309 -25.53 -1.51 14.67
CA VAL A 309 -26.65 -1.02 15.52
C VAL A 309 -26.42 0.41 16.01
N THR A 310 -27.32 1.30 15.61
CA THR A 310 -27.43 2.68 16.09
C THR A 310 -27.85 2.72 17.57
N PRO A 311 -27.19 3.49 18.45
CA PRO A 311 -27.66 3.71 19.81
C PRO A 311 -28.93 4.58 19.83
N GLU A 312 -29.92 4.16 20.61
CA GLU A 312 -31.12 4.95 20.91
C GLU A 312 -30.75 6.12 21.86
N PRO A 313 -31.28 7.34 21.69
CA PRO A 313 -30.84 8.51 22.46
C PRO A 313 -31.24 8.41 23.93
N GLN A 314 -30.27 8.58 24.84
CA GLN A 314 -30.55 8.77 26.26
C GLN A 314 -31.12 10.17 26.54
N PRO A 315 -32.01 10.33 27.55
CA PRO A 315 -32.69 11.59 27.80
C PRO A 315 -31.75 12.67 28.36
N GLN A 316 -31.88 13.91 27.88
CA GLN A 316 -31.18 15.08 28.41
C GLN A 316 -31.62 15.41 29.85
N PRO A 317 -30.73 15.94 30.71
CA PRO A 317 -31.11 16.64 31.93
C PRO A 317 -31.74 18.01 31.61
N GLU A 318 -32.71 18.44 32.42
CA GLU A 318 -33.28 19.81 32.38
C GLU A 318 -32.26 20.87 32.83
N PRO A 319 -32.39 22.13 32.34
CA PRO A 319 -31.49 23.23 32.70
C PRO A 319 -31.93 23.98 33.98
N GLU A 320 -30.96 24.39 34.79
CA GLU A 320 -31.16 25.41 35.85
C GLU A 320 -30.85 26.84 35.34
N PRO A 321 -31.38 27.90 36.01
CA PRO A 321 -31.80 29.13 35.31
C PRO A 321 -30.77 30.27 35.24
N GLU A 322 -31.06 31.21 34.33
CA GLU A 322 -30.25 32.40 34.03
C GLU A 322 -30.18 33.46 35.16
N ILE A 323 -29.12 34.26 35.13
CA ILE A 323 -28.98 35.52 35.90
C ILE A 323 -28.88 36.69 34.90
N PRO A 324 -29.62 37.80 35.06
CA PRO A 324 -29.86 38.78 34.00
C PRO A 324 -28.72 39.80 33.77
N THR A 325 -28.79 40.42 32.59
CA THR A 325 -27.91 41.46 32.03
C THR A 325 -27.92 42.80 32.79
N PRO A 326 -27.04 43.73 32.38
CA PRO A 326 -27.59 44.97 31.82
C PRO A 326 -26.96 45.45 30.49
N THR A 327 -27.83 45.77 29.54
CA THR A 327 -27.65 46.67 28.37
C THR A 327 -27.75 48.16 28.81
N PRO A 328 -27.69 49.21 27.94
CA PRO A 328 -27.57 49.30 26.46
C PRO A 328 -26.29 50.08 26.04
N THR A 329 -26.05 50.68 24.85
CA THR A 329 -26.86 51.12 23.68
C THR A 329 -25.97 51.01 22.38
N PRO A 330 -26.22 51.60 21.17
CA PRO A 330 -25.90 50.90 19.91
C PRO A 330 -24.87 51.59 18.99
N ASN A 331 -24.49 50.90 17.91
CA ASN A 331 -24.22 51.54 16.62
C ASN A 331 -24.67 50.59 15.47
N PRO A 332 -25.30 51.08 14.39
CA PRO A 332 -25.89 50.26 13.34
C PRO A 332 -24.91 49.96 12.18
N ASP A 333 -25.43 49.27 11.16
CA ASP A 333 -24.82 48.93 9.87
C ASP A 333 -23.56 48.04 9.89
N ASN A 334 -23.78 46.75 9.63
CA ASN A 334 -23.57 46.28 8.25
C ASN A 334 -24.38 45.00 7.95
N SER A 335 -25.48 45.13 7.21
CA SER A 335 -26.21 43.98 6.68
C SER A 335 -25.68 43.56 5.32
N SER A 336 -25.49 42.24 5.15
CA SER A 336 -25.59 41.51 3.87
C SER A 336 -24.75 42.00 2.68
N ASN A 337 -23.73 41.21 2.34
CA ASN A 337 -23.54 40.78 0.95
C ASN A 337 -23.49 39.24 0.93
N ASP A 338 -24.68 38.63 1.09
CA ASP A 338 -24.94 37.33 0.49
C ASP A 338 -24.87 37.51 -1.04
N ASN A 339 -24.16 36.60 -1.70
CA ASN A 339 -24.12 36.52 -3.15
C ASN A 339 -23.69 35.09 -3.56
N GLY A 340 -24.57 34.12 -3.38
CA GLY A 340 -24.33 32.80 -3.98
C GLY A 340 -25.20 31.61 -3.57
N SER A 341 -26.35 31.79 -2.93
CA SER A 341 -27.25 30.66 -2.69
C SER A 341 -27.80 30.09 -4.00
N LEU A 342 -27.45 28.84 -4.31
CA LEU A 342 -28.34 27.82 -4.90
C LEU A 342 -27.63 26.47 -4.99
N ASN A 343 -27.84 25.63 -3.98
CA ASN A 343 -28.25 24.22 -4.13
C ASN A 343 -28.62 23.68 -2.75
N LYS A 344 -29.65 22.83 -2.66
CA LYS A 344 -30.09 22.20 -1.40
C LYS A 344 -28.87 21.61 -0.69
N HIS A 345 -28.54 22.11 0.50
CA HIS A 345 -27.33 21.69 1.19
C HIS A 345 -27.50 20.30 1.80
N ASN A 346 -27.27 19.30 0.95
CA ASN A 346 -26.71 18.01 1.31
C ASN A 346 -25.66 18.20 2.40
N SER A 347 -25.97 17.83 3.64
CA SER A 347 -25.02 17.89 4.75
C SER A 347 -24.24 16.58 4.81
N ILE A 348 -22.91 16.70 4.74
CA ILE A 348 -22.03 15.54 4.85
C ILE A 348 -21.90 15.16 6.34
N VAL A 349 -22.19 13.89 6.65
CA VAL A 349 -21.94 13.26 7.94
C VAL A 349 -20.56 12.61 7.90
N TYR A 350 -19.76 12.83 8.95
CA TYR A 350 -18.38 12.38 9.03
C TYR A 350 -18.18 11.35 10.14
N ASN A 351 -17.19 10.46 9.96
CA ASN A 351 -16.65 9.60 11.01
C ASN A 351 -15.58 10.39 11.79
N GLU A 352 -16.00 11.13 12.81
CA GLU A 352 -15.11 11.95 13.67
C GLU A 352 -13.99 11.13 14.34
N SER A 353 -14.19 9.83 14.53
CA SER A 353 -13.19 8.90 15.06
C SER A 353 -12.07 8.54 14.07
N ASP A 354 -12.17 8.93 12.80
CA ASP A 354 -11.09 8.78 11.82
C ASP A 354 -10.11 9.96 11.90
N ASN A 355 -8.83 9.64 12.08
CA ASN A 355 -7.79 10.64 12.27
C ASN A 355 -7.04 11.02 10.98
N TYR A 356 -7.48 10.57 9.79
CA TYR A 356 -6.81 10.80 8.51
C TYR A 356 -6.44 12.27 8.27
N TYR A 357 -7.35 13.21 8.59
CA TYR A 357 -7.15 14.65 8.43
C TYR A 357 -6.81 15.40 9.74
N SER A 358 -6.61 14.68 10.85
CA SER A 358 -6.41 15.28 12.19
C SER A 358 -5.24 16.26 12.27
N SER A 359 -4.15 16.01 11.54
CA SER A 359 -2.98 16.92 11.50
C SER A 359 -3.20 18.21 10.73
N LEU A 360 -4.38 18.41 10.12
CA LEU A 360 -4.77 19.65 9.46
C LEU A 360 -5.58 20.57 10.38
N ASN A 361 -6.05 20.07 11.52
CA ASN A 361 -6.96 20.81 12.39
C ASN A 361 -6.37 22.14 12.88
N GLY A 362 -7.11 23.23 12.67
CA GLY A 362 -6.69 24.59 13.01
C GLY A 362 -5.73 25.24 12.00
N LEU A 363 -5.27 24.54 10.96
CA LEU A 363 -4.39 25.11 9.94
C LEU A 363 -5.17 25.92 8.89
N SER A 364 -4.53 26.93 8.33
CA SER A 364 -5.01 27.76 7.21
C SER A 364 -3.89 28.04 6.21
N GLY A 365 -4.24 28.65 5.07
CA GLY A 365 -3.29 29.08 4.02
C GLY A 365 -2.26 28.03 3.62
N ASP A 366 -1.00 28.47 3.43
CA ASP A 366 0.11 27.60 3.05
C ASP A 366 0.38 26.46 4.05
N ALA A 367 0.11 26.66 5.34
CA ALA A 367 0.30 25.61 6.35
C ALA A 367 -0.67 24.45 6.11
N LEU A 368 -1.94 24.75 5.85
CA LEU A 368 -2.96 23.75 5.49
C LEU A 368 -2.60 23.06 4.18
N ILE A 369 -2.29 23.84 3.13
CA ILE A 369 -1.98 23.33 1.79
C ILE A 369 -0.78 22.37 1.81
N ASN A 370 0.30 22.73 2.52
CA ASN A 370 1.51 21.92 2.58
C ASN A 370 1.36 20.67 3.45
N ASN A 371 0.61 20.73 4.56
CA ASN A 371 0.33 19.54 5.36
C ASN A 371 -0.63 18.58 4.65
N LEU A 372 -1.66 19.09 3.97
CA LEU A 372 -2.56 18.26 3.16
C LEU A 372 -1.81 17.58 2.01
N PHE A 373 -0.90 18.31 1.34
CA PHE A 373 -0.03 17.69 0.33
C PHE A 373 0.90 16.62 0.94
N THR A 374 1.35 16.81 2.19
CA THR A 374 2.15 15.79 2.90
C THR A 374 1.36 14.51 3.17
N ILE A 375 0.09 14.63 3.58
CA ILE A 375 -0.84 13.49 3.72
C ILE A 375 -1.01 12.77 2.37
N GLN A 376 -1.33 13.52 1.30
CA GLN A 376 -1.51 12.97 -0.04
C GLN A 376 -0.24 12.27 -0.55
N LYS A 377 0.93 12.92 -0.42
CA LYS A 377 2.23 12.37 -0.82
C LYS A 377 2.62 11.12 -0.05
N LYS A 378 2.31 11.03 1.24
CA LYS A 378 2.51 9.83 2.05
C LYS A 378 1.60 8.70 1.55
N ASN A 379 0.30 8.96 1.48
CA ASN A 379 -0.69 7.89 1.34
C ASN A 379 -0.80 7.34 -0.09
N ARG A 380 -0.56 8.16 -1.12
CA ARG A 380 -0.57 7.71 -2.53
C ARG A 380 0.51 6.66 -2.87
N GLU A 381 1.52 6.47 -2.01
CA GLU A 381 2.55 5.45 -2.20
C GLU A 381 2.05 4.05 -1.72
N HIS A 382 0.84 3.97 -1.13
CA HIS A 382 0.11 2.73 -0.87
C HIS A 382 -0.85 2.31 -2.01
N VAL A 383 -0.88 3.06 -3.12
CA VAL A 383 -1.61 2.67 -4.33
C VAL A 383 -1.04 1.34 -4.86
N LEU A 384 -1.96 0.41 -5.16
CA LEU A 384 -1.63 -0.98 -5.47
C LEU A 384 -1.18 -1.18 -6.93
N GLY A 385 -1.07 -2.44 -7.38
CA GLY A 385 -0.71 -2.78 -8.75
C GLY A 385 -1.83 -2.49 -9.76
N TYR A 386 -1.48 -2.35 -11.03
CA TYR A 386 -2.43 -2.02 -12.10
C TYR A 386 -3.56 -3.06 -12.28
N ASN A 387 -3.36 -4.29 -11.81
CA ASN A 387 -4.37 -5.35 -11.84
C ASN A 387 -5.25 -5.37 -10.57
N ASP A 388 -4.80 -4.80 -9.46
CA ASP A 388 -5.58 -4.67 -8.22
C ASP A 388 -6.78 -3.72 -8.37
N LEU A 389 -6.75 -2.83 -9.36
CA LEU A 389 -7.86 -1.97 -9.76
C LEU A 389 -9.19 -2.74 -9.89
N PHE A 390 -9.16 -3.92 -10.54
CA PHE A 390 -10.36 -4.75 -10.74
C PHE A 390 -10.97 -5.28 -9.44
N GLU A 391 -10.15 -5.43 -8.39
CA GLU A 391 -10.60 -5.78 -7.05
C GLU A 391 -11.10 -4.52 -6.33
N THR A 392 -10.35 -3.41 -6.40
CA THR A 392 -10.74 -2.13 -5.82
C THR A 392 -12.10 -1.64 -6.33
N TYR A 393 -12.44 -1.90 -7.59
CA TYR A 393 -13.73 -1.52 -8.16
C TYR A 393 -14.92 -2.18 -7.46
N LYS A 394 -14.78 -3.38 -6.89
CA LYS A 394 -15.85 -4.05 -6.12
C LYS A 394 -16.21 -3.34 -4.81
N TYR A 395 -15.35 -2.42 -4.36
CA TYR A 395 -15.55 -1.63 -3.14
C TYR A 395 -15.96 -0.20 -3.45
N ALA A 396 -15.64 0.31 -4.64
CA ALA A 396 -15.68 1.74 -4.98
C ALA A 396 -16.59 2.11 -6.17
N PHE A 397 -16.93 1.16 -7.04
CA PHE A 397 -17.70 1.40 -8.27
C PHE A 397 -18.85 0.39 -8.38
N VAL A 398 -19.66 0.32 -7.32
CA VAL A 398 -20.85 -0.53 -7.24
C VAL A 398 -22.07 0.37 -7.41
N ASP A 399 -22.97 0.07 -8.34
CA ASP A 399 -24.26 0.78 -8.36
C ASP A 399 -25.15 0.32 -7.20
N LYS A 400 -25.49 1.30 -6.37
CA LYS A 400 -26.43 1.24 -5.24
C LYS A 400 -27.49 2.34 -5.34
N TYR A 401 -27.47 3.14 -6.39
CA TYR A 401 -28.05 4.48 -6.44
C TYR A 401 -29.14 4.60 -7.50
N TYR A 402 -28.89 4.07 -8.70
CA TYR A 402 -29.81 4.14 -9.84
C TYR A 402 -30.67 2.86 -9.88
N GLU A 403 -30.27 1.83 -10.62
CA GLU A 403 -30.90 0.49 -10.65
C GLU A 403 -30.78 -0.27 -9.32
N LYS A 404 -29.69 -0.03 -8.59
CA LYS A 404 -29.34 -0.65 -7.29
C LYS A 404 -29.16 -2.16 -7.37
N ASP A 405 -28.71 -2.66 -8.52
CA ASP A 405 -28.57 -4.09 -8.80
C ASP A 405 -27.19 -4.66 -8.41
N GLY A 406 -26.26 -3.80 -7.95
CA GLY A 406 -24.89 -4.18 -7.61
C GLY A 406 -23.99 -4.43 -8.84
N SER A 407 -24.39 -3.90 -10.00
CA SER A 407 -23.56 -3.80 -11.19
C SER A 407 -22.38 -2.84 -10.99
N VAL A 408 -21.53 -2.73 -12.02
CA VAL A 408 -20.41 -1.78 -12.01
C VAL A 408 -20.92 -0.39 -12.37
N MET A 409 -20.70 0.58 -11.49
CA MET A 409 -20.94 2.00 -11.78
C MET A 409 -20.03 2.46 -12.93
N ASP A 410 -20.60 2.56 -14.13
CA ASP A 410 -19.93 2.98 -15.36
C ASP A 410 -20.50 4.33 -15.82
N ILE A 411 -19.74 5.40 -15.65
CA ILE A 411 -20.14 6.77 -16.03
C ILE A 411 -20.42 6.97 -17.53
N TYR A 412 -20.12 5.99 -18.38
CA TYR A 412 -20.42 5.98 -19.81
C TYR A 412 -21.60 5.07 -20.20
N GLY A 413 -22.04 4.19 -19.30
CA GLY A 413 -23.30 3.44 -19.41
C GLY A 413 -24.45 4.17 -18.71
N GLU A 414 -24.19 4.63 -17.49
CA GLU A 414 -25.18 5.07 -16.51
C GLU A 414 -26.21 6.08 -17.05
N ASN A 415 -27.49 5.83 -16.79
CA ASN A 415 -28.64 6.64 -17.21
C ASN A 415 -29.57 7.02 -16.04
N PRO A 416 -29.28 8.14 -15.34
CA PRO A 416 -30.02 8.59 -14.13
C PRO A 416 -31.52 8.89 -14.31
N LYS A 417 -32.07 8.76 -15.53
CA LYS A 417 -33.46 9.09 -15.89
C LYS A 417 -34.26 7.88 -16.40
N GLY A 418 -33.68 6.68 -16.42
CA GLY A 418 -34.32 5.50 -16.96
C GLY A 418 -33.57 4.24 -16.59
N ASN A 419 -33.59 3.25 -17.50
CA ASN A 419 -32.72 2.10 -17.41
C ASN A 419 -31.43 2.36 -18.19
N ASP A 420 -30.37 1.70 -17.78
CA ASP A 420 -29.11 1.61 -18.50
C ASP A 420 -29.24 1.02 -19.92
N PRO A 421 -28.48 1.54 -20.90
CA PRO A 421 -28.40 0.97 -22.25
C PRO A 421 -27.66 -0.37 -22.27
N PHE A 422 -26.77 -0.61 -21.30
CA PHE A 422 -26.01 -1.83 -21.09
C PHE A 422 -25.48 -1.87 -19.66
N VAL A 423 -25.31 -3.07 -19.08
CA VAL A 423 -24.88 -3.24 -17.68
C VAL A 423 -23.64 -4.13 -17.60
N PHE A 424 -22.61 -3.68 -16.88
CA PHE A 424 -21.41 -4.47 -16.60
C PHE A 424 -21.41 -5.07 -15.19
N TRP A 425 -20.75 -6.22 -15.01
CA TRP A 425 -20.76 -6.94 -13.74
C TRP A 425 -19.34 -7.13 -13.20
N HIS A 426 -19.18 -6.90 -11.89
CA HIS A 426 -17.90 -7.12 -11.20
C HIS A 426 -17.33 -8.52 -11.47
N GLY A 427 -16.02 -8.58 -11.71
CA GLY A 427 -15.32 -9.83 -12.05
C GLY A 427 -15.51 -10.32 -13.50
N LYS A 428 -16.36 -9.67 -14.31
CA LYS A 428 -16.54 -9.97 -15.75
C LYS A 428 -15.87 -8.93 -16.66
N TYR A 429 -14.75 -8.35 -16.23
CA TYR A 429 -13.99 -7.36 -17.00
C TYR A 429 -13.46 -7.95 -18.31
N ARG A 430 -13.87 -7.39 -19.45
CA ARG A 430 -13.47 -7.86 -20.79
C ARG A 430 -13.11 -6.68 -21.69
N ASP A 431 -11.82 -6.50 -21.96
CA ASP A 431 -11.29 -5.47 -22.86
C ASP A 431 -11.49 -5.85 -24.34
N VAL A 432 -12.74 -6.11 -24.73
CA VAL A 432 -13.18 -6.60 -26.05
C VAL A 432 -14.35 -5.78 -26.58
N GLY A 433 -14.76 -6.03 -27.82
CA GLY A 433 -15.89 -5.35 -28.43
C GLY A 433 -15.49 -4.15 -29.29
N SER A 434 -16.47 -3.72 -30.08
CA SER A 434 -16.41 -2.61 -31.05
C SER A 434 -17.66 -1.73 -31.02
N ARG A 435 -18.65 -2.10 -30.20
CA ARG A 435 -19.86 -1.33 -29.88
C ARG A 435 -19.96 -1.17 -28.36
N GLU A 436 -20.64 -0.11 -27.94
CA GLU A 436 -20.91 0.17 -26.53
C GLU A 436 -21.69 -1.01 -25.89
N GLY A 437 -21.33 -1.37 -24.66
CA GLY A 437 -21.88 -2.52 -23.94
C GLY A 437 -21.25 -3.89 -24.28
N GLU A 438 -20.41 -4.00 -25.32
CA GLU A 438 -19.75 -5.28 -25.67
C GLU A 438 -18.56 -5.63 -24.74
N GLY A 439 -17.99 -4.63 -24.06
CA GLY A 439 -16.87 -4.83 -23.15
C GLY A 439 -16.41 -3.53 -22.48
N MET A 440 -15.65 -3.71 -21.41
CA MET A 440 -15.22 -2.66 -20.50
C MET A 440 -13.71 -2.69 -20.27
N ASN A 441 -13.11 -1.55 -19.96
CA ASN A 441 -11.70 -1.45 -19.66
C ASN A 441 -11.45 -0.51 -18.46
N ARG A 442 -10.19 -0.10 -18.27
CA ARG A 442 -9.77 0.85 -17.25
C ARG A 442 -9.62 2.21 -17.93
N GLU A 443 -10.54 3.11 -17.64
CA GLU A 443 -10.49 4.51 -18.08
C GLU A 443 -9.51 5.28 -17.22
N HIS A 444 -8.65 6.07 -17.85
CA HIS A 444 -7.76 7.01 -17.19
C HIS A 444 -8.29 8.41 -17.44
N LEU A 445 -9.09 8.97 -16.52
CA LEU A 445 -9.70 10.29 -16.72
C LEU A 445 -8.63 11.35 -17.01
N VAL A 446 -7.54 11.35 -16.24
CA VAL A 446 -6.29 11.97 -16.67
C VAL A 446 -5.51 10.93 -17.46
N ALA A 447 -5.55 11.01 -18.79
CA ALA A 447 -5.11 9.91 -19.66
C ALA A 447 -3.65 9.47 -19.39
N GLN A 448 -3.40 8.16 -19.30
CA GLN A 448 -2.09 7.60 -18.94
C GLN A 448 -0.91 8.03 -19.84
N SER A 449 -1.18 8.55 -21.03
CA SER A 449 -0.18 9.14 -21.94
C SER A 449 0.37 10.49 -21.44
N TRP A 450 -0.36 11.19 -20.57
CA TRP A 450 0.01 12.50 -20.02
C TRP A 450 1.16 12.42 -19.02
N PHE A 451 1.34 11.27 -18.36
CA PHE A 451 2.39 11.02 -17.36
C PHE A 451 3.24 9.77 -17.70
N GLY A 452 3.31 9.39 -18.97
CA GLY A 452 4.17 8.29 -19.44
C GLY A 452 3.86 6.93 -18.81
N LYS A 453 2.61 6.68 -18.38
CA LYS A 453 2.17 5.46 -17.68
C LYS A 453 2.92 5.17 -16.36
N ALA A 454 3.53 6.18 -15.75
CA ALA A 454 4.25 6.03 -14.49
C ALA A 454 3.33 5.69 -13.31
N ALA A 455 3.81 4.84 -12.41
CA ALA A 455 3.20 4.58 -11.11
C ALA A 455 3.63 5.65 -10.07
N PRO A 456 2.87 5.87 -8.98
CA PRO A 456 1.59 5.24 -8.67
C PRO A 456 0.41 5.77 -9.50
N MET A 457 0.55 6.93 -10.17
CA MET A 457 -0.52 7.59 -10.94
C MET A 457 -1.32 6.61 -11.80
N ARG A 458 -0.66 5.81 -12.66
CA ARG A 458 -1.32 4.81 -13.54
C ARG A 458 -2.32 3.88 -12.84
N ASN A 459 -2.16 3.63 -11.54
CA ASN A 459 -2.90 2.62 -10.80
C ASN A 459 -3.90 3.23 -9.80
N ASP A 460 -4.04 4.56 -9.73
CA ASP A 460 -4.83 5.21 -8.68
C ASP A 460 -6.33 5.28 -9.03
N ALA A 461 -7.13 4.41 -8.41
CA ALA A 461 -8.57 4.32 -8.62
C ALA A 461 -9.38 5.61 -8.36
N HIS A 462 -8.82 6.67 -7.74
CA HIS A 462 -9.50 7.98 -7.67
C HIS A 462 -9.73 8.61 -9.04
N HIS A 463 -8.93 8.25 -10.05
CA HIS A 463 -9.07 8.73 -11.43
C HIS A 463 -8.94 7.62 -12.50
N VAL A 464 -8.69 6.36 -12.09
CA VAL A 464 -8.73 5.20 -12.99
C VAL A 464 -10.00 4.40 -12.72
N TRP A 465 -11.01 4.52 -13.59
CA TRP A 465 -12.37 4.03 -13.34
C TRP A 465 -12.69 2.84 -14.26
N PRO A 466 -13.64 1.97 -13.90
CA PRO A 466 -14.17 0.96 -14.82
C PRO A 466 -15.22 1.59 -15.75
N THR A 467 -15.02 1.50 -17.07
CA THR A 467 -16.01 2.04 -18.03
C THR A 467 -16.11 1.22 -19.31
N ASP A 468 -17.14 1.49 -20.11
CA ASP A 468 -17.25 1.03 -21.48
C ASP A 468 -15.99 1.32 -22.30
N LYS A 469 -15.52 0.29 -23.01
CA LYS A 469 -14.28 0.31 -23.80
C LYS A 469 -14.38 1.26 -24.99
N VAL A 470 -15.54 1.34 -25.64
CA VAL A 470 -15.74 2.14 -26.86
C VAL A 470 -15.80 3.61 -26.52
N VAL A 471 -16.55 4.01 -25.47
CA VAL A 471 -16.59 5.41 -25.04
C VAL A 471 -15.22 5.89 -24.54
N ASN A 472 -14.49 5.07 -23.77
CA ASN A 472 -13.07 5.34 -23.43
C ASN A 472 -12.20 5.52 -24.69
N ALA A 473 -12.30 4.61 -25.66
CA ALA A 473 -11.56 4.72 -26.92
C ALA A 473 -11.91 5.99 -27.74
N ARG A 474 -13.08 6.59 -27.52
CA ARG A 474 -13.49 7.89 -28.09
C ARG A 474 -12.92 9.07 -27.30
N HIS A 475 -12.88 8.98 -25.97
CA HIS A 475 -12.21 9.96 -25.10
C HIS A 475 -10.71 10.06 -25.39
N SER A 476 -10.05 8.94 -25.70
CA SER A 476 -8.69 8.86 -26.24
C SER A 476 -7.62 9.42 -25.28
N ASN A 477 -7.20 10.68 -25.45
CA ASN A 477 -6.36 11.40 -24.50
C ASN A 477 -6.74 12.88 -24.38
N TYR A 478 -7.97 13.22 -24.76
CA TYR A 478 -8.47 14.58 -24.71
C TYR A 478 -8.77 15.00 -23.26
N PRO A 479 -8.60 16.26 -22.88
CA PRO A 479 -9.08 16.71 -21.58
C PRO A 479 -10.60 16.59 -21.50
N PHE A 480 -11.15 16.52 -20.28
CA PHE A 480 -12.57 16.77 -20.10
C PHE A 480 -12.85 18.28 -20.13
N GLY A 481 -13.97 18.66 -20.73
CA GLY A 481 -14.35 20.04 -20.98
C GLY A 481 -15.74 20.14 -21.61
N THR A 482 -16.21 21.35 -21.90
CA THR A 482 -17.56 21.58 -22.43
C THR A 482 -17.58 21.43 -23.95
N VAL A 483 -18.41 20.54 -24.50
CA VAL A 483 -18.49 20.30 -25.95
C VAL A 483 -19.49 21.26 -26.59
N THR A 484 -18.98 22.22 -27.37
CA THR A 484 -19.80 23.17 -28.16
C THR A 484 -20.37 22.54 -29.43
N ARG A 485 -19.68 21.54 -29.99
CA ARG A 485 -20.13 20.78 -31.16
C ARG A 485 -19.61 19.34 -31.09
N ALA A 486 -20.52 18.40 -30.82
CA ALA A 486 -20.20 16.99 -30.76
C ALA A 486 -19.83 16.42 -32.15
N THR A 487 -18.78 15.61 -32.17
CA THR A 487 -18.43 14.72 -33.29
C THR A 487 -18.77 13.25 -33.01
N TYR A 488 -19.06 12.94 -31.74
CA TYR A 488 -19.55 11.67 -31.25
C TYR A 488 -20.37 11.91 -29.97
N THR A 489 -21.38 11.07 -29.76
CA THR A 489 -22.20 11.00 -28.55
C THR A 489 -22.46 9.52 -28.26
N SER A 490 -22.23 9.09 -27.01
CA SER A 490 -22.51 7.72 -26.53
C SER A 490 -24.00 7.48 -26.34
N LEU A 491 -24.37 6.23 -26.04
CA LEU A 491 -25.73 5.85 -25.68
C LEU A 491 -26.24 6.58 -24.42
N ASN A 492 -25.38 6.82 -23.43
CA ASN A 492 -25.76 7.57 -22.23
C ASN A 492 -25.76 9.09 -22.41
N GLY A 493 -25.12 9.61 -23.46
CA GLY A 493 -25.11 11.03 -23.80
C GLY A 493 -23.79 11.75 -23.53
N THR A 494 -22.75 11.05 -23.07
CA THR A 494 -21.35 11.51 -23.06
C THR A 494 -20.92 11.91 -24.48
N LYS A 495 -20.30 13.08 -24.64
CA LYS A 495 -19.92 13.65 -25.95
C LYS A 495 -18.41 13.72 -26.10
N VAL A 496 -17.93 13.60 -27.34
CA VAL A 496 -16.58 14.02 -27.74
C VAL A 496 -16.72 15.01 -28.89
N GLY A 497 -16.03 16.15 -28.80
CA GLY A 497 -16.17 17.21 -29.81
C GLY A 497 -15.34 18.47 -29.54
N THR A 498 -15.66 19.55 -30.27
CA THR A 498 -14.98 20.85 -30.16
C THR A 498 -15.24 21.50 -28.80
N SER A 499 -14.17 21.84 -28.07
CA SER A 499 -14.23 22.47 -26.75
C SER A 499 -14.73 23.92 -26.76
N ALA A 500 -15.26 24.37 -25.63
CA ALA A 500 -15.46 25.78 -25.33
C ALA A 500 -14.16 26.44 -24.82
N GLU A 501 -13.26 25.64 -24.24
CA GLU A 501 -12.06 26.07 -23.53
C GLU A 501 -10.93 26.54 -24.46
N ASP A 502 -10.73 25.86 -25.59
CA ASP A 502 -9.59 26.08 -26.49
C ASP A 502 -9.82 25.74 -27.97
N GLY A 503 -11.06 25.42 -28.37
CA GLY A 503 -11.44 25.04 -29.74
C GLY A 503 -10.89 23.70 -30.24
N LYS A 504 -10.19 22.94 -29.39
CA LYS A 504 -9.63 21.60 -29.71
C LYS A 504 -10.54 20.49 -29.15
N PRO A 505 -10.33 19.21 -29.47
CA PRO A 505 -11.16 18.13 -28.94
C PRO A 505 -11.13 18.01 -27.41
N VAL A 506 -12.29 17.80 -26.80
CA VAL A 506 -12.52 17.45 -25.37
C VAL A 506 -13.64 16.41 -25.26
N THR A 507 -13.76 15.82 -24.08
CA THR A 507 -14.87 14.93 -23.70
C THR A 507 -15.76 15.60 -22.66
N GLU A 508 -17.07 15.48 -22.80
CA GLU A 508 -18.07 15.98 -21.85
C GLU A 508 -18.95 14.82 -21.37
N VAL A 509 -18.85 14.46 -20.08
CA VAL A 509 -19.78 13.51 -19.45
C VAL A 509 -21.17 14.12 -19.29
N ILE A 510 -22.18 13.28 -19.04
CA ILE A 510 -23.50 13.73 -18.63
C ILE A 510 -23.44 14.54 -17.33
N ASP A 511 -24.46 15.38 -17.09
CA ASP A 511 -24.45 16.36 -15.99
C ASP A 511 -24.24 15.73 -14.60
N GLU A 512 -24.72 14.49 -14.39
CA GLU A 512 -24.65 13.71 -13.14
C GLU A 512 -23.22 13.29 -12.72
N PHE A 513 -22.22 13.39 -13.61
CA PHE A 513 -20.84 12.99 -13.30
C PHE A 513 -19.83 14.12 -13.50
N LYS A 514 -20.30 15.34 -13.76
CA LYS A 514 -19.42 16.49 -14.05
C LYS A 514 -18.59 16.86 -12.84
N GLY A 515 -19.19 16.88 -11.67
CA GLY A 515 -18.56 17.13 -10.38
C GLY A 515 -17.59 16.03 -10.02
N ASP A 516 -17.95 14.76 -10.22
CA ASP A 516 -17.09 13.60 -9.95
C ASP A 516 -15.80 13.64 -10.78
N VAL A 517 -15.93 13.87 -12.09
CA VAL A 517 -14.79 14.05 -13.00
C VAL A 517 -13.97 15.29 -12.61
N ALA A 518 -14.62 16.41 -12.28
CA ALA A 518 -13.92 17.60 -11.82
C ALA A 518 -13.12 17.36 -10.53
N ARG A 519 -13.73 16.74 -9.51
CA ARG A 519 -13.08 16.33 -8.25
C ARG A 519 -11.91 15.38 -8.50
N ALA A 520 -11.99 14.50 -9.50
CA ALA A 520 -10.87 13.62 -9.90
C ALA A 520 -9.70 14.37 -10.56
N PHE A 521 -9.98 15.33 -11.46
CA PHE A 521 -8.93 16.16 -12.07
C PHE A 521 -8.25 17.09 -11.04
N LEU A 522 -9.03 17.72 -10.17
CA LEU A 522 -8.53 18.57 -9.08
C LEU A 522 -7.68 17.75 -8.10
N TYR A 523 -8.13 16.53 -7.76
CA TYR A 523 -7.34 15.55 -7.01
C TYR A 523 -6.00 15.25 -7.68
N VAL A 524 -5.99 14.83 -8.95
CA VAL A 524 -4.73 14.47 -9.64
C VAL A 524 -3.77 15.66 -9.72
N ALA A 525 -4.28 16.86 -10.03
CA ALA A 525 -3.50 18.09 -10.08
C ALA A 525 -2.77 18.36 -8.75
N PHE A 526 -3.50 18.26 -7.64
CA PHE A 526 -2.97 18.55 -6.31
C PHE A 526 -2.11 17.40 -5.75
N THR A 527 -2.65 16.18 -5.73
CA THR A 527 -2.00 14.99 -5.16
C THR A 527 -0.72 14.63 -5.88
N TYR A 528 -0.60 14.93 -7.18
CA TYR A 528 0.59 14.66 -7.97
C TYR A 528 1.36 15.93 -8.41
N ARG A 529 1.21 17.06 -7.69
CA ARG A 529 1.92 18.33 -7.96
C ARG A 529 3.46 18.29 -7.91
N ASP A 530 4.07 17.16 -7.53
CA ASP A 530 5.51 16.89 -7.57
C ASP A 530 5.91 15.81 -8.62
N ARG A 531 4.98 15.42 -9.50
CA ARG A 531 5.19 14.47 -10.60
C ARG A 531 4.90 15.16 -11.95
N ASN A 532 5.50 14.66 -13.03
CA ASN A 532 5.27 15.20 -14.38
C ASN A 532 3.95 14.67 -14.97
N LEU A 533 2.94 15.53 -15.08
CA LEU A 533 1.66 15.24 -15.77
C LEU A 533 1.59 15.84 -17.18
N ARG A 534 2.73 16.22 -17.79
CA ARG A 534 2.79 17.09 -18.98
C ARG A 534 3.61 16.49 -20.15
N SER A 535 3.60 15.16 -20.26
CA SER A 535 4.42 14.40 -21.21
C SER A 535 3.99 14.51 -22.69
N ASN A 536 2.89 15.20 -23.02
CA ASN A 536 2.45 15.42 -24.41
C ASN A 536 1.62 16.72 -24.56
N GLU A 537 1.35 17.13 -25.80
CA GLU A 537 0.60 18.35 -26.11
C GLU A 537 -0.80 18.40 -25.51
N SER A 538 -1.53 17.28 -25.46
CA SER A 538 -2.89 17.23 -24.90
C SER A 538 -2.87 17.57 -23.41
N ALA A 539 -1.90 16.99 -22.71
CA ALA A 539 -1.64 17.26 -21.30
C ALA A 539 -1.22 18.73 -21.05
N GLN A 540 -0.46 19.32 -21.96
CA GLN A 540 0.02 20.70 -21.87
C GLN A 540 -1.07 21.76 -22.15
N ARG A 541 -2.23 21.38 -22.73
CA ARG A 541 -3.43 22.23 -22.80
C ARG A 541 -4.07 22.41 -21.41
N PHE A 542 -4.06 21.35 -20.61
CA PHE A 542 -4.72 21.30 -19.32
C PHE A 542 -3.79 21.76 -18.19
N PHE A 543 -2.56 21.24 -18.12
CA PHE A 543 -1.57 21.62 -17.11
C PHE A 543 -0.51 22.55 -17.72
N ILE A 544 -0.19 23.67 -17.04
CA ILE A 544 0.62 24.77 -17.62
C ILE A 544 2.02 24.98 -17.03
N ASP A 545 2.32 24.47 -15.84
CA ASP A 545 3.65 24.58 -15.20
C ASP A 545 4.20 23.22 -14.69
N SER A 546 5.31 23.21 -13.95
CA SER A 546 5.87 21.99 -13.35
C SER A 546 5.22 21.56 -12.03
N LYS A 547 4.28 22.36 -11.50
CA LYS A 547 3.48 22.08 -10.30
C LYS A 547 2.09 21.56 -10.65
N ASN A 548 1.83 21.32 -11.94
CA ASN A 548 0.54 20.90 -12.51
C ASN A 548 -0.59 21.91 -12.22
N THR A 549 -0.29 23.21 -12.24
CA THR A 549 -1.32 24.26 -12.29
C THR A 549 -2.23 24.04 -13.50
N ILE A 550 -3.54 24.02 -13.28
CA ILE A 550 -4.55 23.86 -14.33
C ILE A 550 -4.69 25.18 -15.10
N SER A 551 -4.82 25.13 -16.43
CA SER A 551 -4.99 26.33 -17.25
C SER A 551 -6.32 27.04 -16.94
N PRO A 552 -6.40 28.39 -16.98
CA PRO A 552 -7.56 29.12 -16.49
C PRO A 552 -8.90 28.74 -17.15
N ALA A 553 -8.89 28.37 -18.43
CA ALA A 553 -10.09 27.95 -19.15
C ALA A 553 -10.62 26.61 -18.63
N PHE A 554 -9.76 25.59 -18.52
CA PHE A 554 -10.15 24.29 -17.98
C PHE A 554 -10.45 24.36 -16.48
N LEU A 555 -9.71 25.15 -15.70
CA LEU A 555 -9.99 25.34 -14.27
C LEU A 555 -11.38 25.95 -14.06
N LYS A 556 -11.76 26.97 -14.86
CA LYS A 556 -13.12 27.53 -14.83
C LYS A 556 -14.18 26.47 -15.07
N THR A 557 -13.98 25.57 -16.02
CA THR A 557 -14.90 24.45 -16.28
C THR A 557 -14.96 23.47 -15.11
N MET A 558 -13.82 23.02 -14.58
CA MET A 558 -13.79 22.10 -13.42
C MET A 558 -14.48 22.71 -12.18
N LEU A 559 -14.24 24.00 -11.89
CA LEU A 559 -14.90 24.70 -10.78
C LEU A 559 -16.41 24.90 -11.01
N ALA A 560 -16.84 25.12 -12.25
CA ALA A 560 -18.27 25.19 -12.57
C ALA A 560 -18.94 23.82 -12.41
N TRP A 561 -18.32 22.76 -12.94
CA TRP A 561 -18.79 21.38 -12.86
C TRP A 561 -18.92 20.90 -11.40
N HIS A 562 -17.88 21.13 -10.57
CA HIS A 562 -17.90 20.85 -9.13
C HIS A 562 -19.05 21.51 -8.36
N ARG A 563 -19.55 22.68 -8.81
CA ARG A 563 -20.64 23.42 -8.17
C ARG A 563 -22.03 23.04 -8.71
N MET A 564 -22.13 22.70 -10.00
CA MET A 564 -23.36 22.22 -10.62
C MET A 564 -23.74 20.82 -10.15
N ASP A 565 -22.74 20.00 -9.87
CA ASP A 565 -22.85 18.61 -9.41
C ASP A 565 -22.09 18.47 -8.06
N PRO A 566 -22.74 18.79 -6.92
CA PRO A 566 -22.16 18.70 -5.59
C PRO A 566 -21.86 17.25 -5.18
N VAL A 567 -21.07 17.06 -4.11
CA VAL A 567 -20.82 15.71 -3.58
C VAL A 567 -22.11 14.99 -3.21
N ASP A 568 -22.23 13.76 -3.72
CA ASP A 568 -23.36 12.87 -3.53
C ASP A 568 -22.95 11.63 -2.68
N GLN A 569 -23.80 10.61 -2.57
CA GLN A 569 -23.45 9.39 -1.83
C GLN A 569 -22.52 8.45 -2.62
N PHE A 570 -22.61 8.41 -3.95
CA PHE A 570 -21.70 7.62 -4.79
C PHE A 570 -20.25 8.11 -4.63
N ASP A 571 -20.03 9.42 -4.67
CA ASP A 571 -18.74 10.06 -4.36
C ASP A 571 -18.12 9.55 -3.05
N LEU A 572 -18.91 9.57 -1.97
CA LEU A 572 -18.44 9.20 -0.63
C LEU A 572 -18.13 7.71 -0.54
N ASP A 573 -19.03 6.85 -1.03
CA ASP A 573 -18.80 5.40 -1.09
C ASP A 573 -17.59 5.06 -1.97
N ARG A 574 -17.44 5.72 -3.13
CA ARG A 574 -16.28 5.57 -4.03
C ARG A 574 -14.98 5.95 -3.33
N ASN A 575 -14.94 7.13 -2.70
CA ASN A 575 -13.77 7.63 -1.99
C ASN A 575 -13.40 6.69 -0.81
N ASN A 576 -14.39 6.24 -0.03
CA ASN A 576 -14.20 5.25 1.03
C ASN A 576 -13.74 3.87 0.52
N GLY A 577 -14.34 3.40 -0.58
CA GLY A 577 -13.98 2.14 -1.24
C GLY A 577 -12.55 2.14 -1.76
N VAL A 578 -12.12 3.21 -2.43
CA VAL A 578 -10.72 3.40 -2.87
C VAL A 578 -9.79 3.49 -1.67
N ALA A 579 -10.15 4.26 -0.64
CA ALA A 579 -9.35 4.41 0.57
C ALA A 579 -9.13 3.09 1.31
N SER A 580 -10.14 2.21 1.38
CA SER A 580 -10.05 0.87 1.99
C SER A 580 -9.01 -0.03 1.32
N ARG A 581 -8.63 0.28 0.07
CA ARG A 581 -7.70 -0.49 -0.78
C ARG A 581 -6.35 0.18 -0.98
N GLN A 582 -6.32 1.50 -1.13
CA GLN A 582 -5.14 2.28 -1.52
C GLN A 582 -4.67 3.26 -0.44
N VAL A 583 -5.36 3.36 0.70
CA VAL A 583 -5.16 4.31 1.82
C VAL A 583 -5.38 5.78 1.46
N VAL A 584 -4.95 6.24 0.27
CA VAL A 584 -5.16 7.60 -0.20
C VAL A 584 -6.64 7.92 -0.40
N ARG A 585 -7.04 9.14 -0.02
CA ARG A 585 -8.40 9.70 -0.11
C ARG A 585 -8.43 10.93 -1.00
N ASN A 586 -9.52 11.16 -1.71
CA ASN A 586 -9.77 12.43 -2.40
C ASN A 586 -10.26 13.50 -1.40
N PRO A 587 -9.43 14.51 -1.06
CA PRO A 587 -9.81 15.50 -0.06
C PRO A 587 -10.92 16.43 -0.56
N PHE A 588 -11.13 16.54 -1.87
CA PHE A 588 -12.20 17.33 -2.48
C PHE A 588 -13.56 16.61 -2.51
N THR A 589 -13.57 15.31 -2.22
CA THR A 589 -14.78 14.53 -1.96
C THR A 589 -15.08 14.52 -0.46
N ASP A 590 -14.08 14.36 0.40
CA ASP A 590 -14.27 14.44 1.86
C ASP A 590 -14.65 15.86 2.35
N TYR A 591 -13.96 16.90 1.86
CA TYR A 591 -14.14 18.29 2.25
C TYR A 591 -14.24 19.15 0.98
N PRO A 592 -15.42 19.25 0.36
CA PRO A 592 -15.62 19.98 -0.90
C PRO A 592 -15.09 21.42 -0.87
N GLU A 593 -15.19 22.10 0.28
CA GLU A 593 -14.72 23.46 0.46
C GLU A 593 -13.20 23.64 0.24
N LEU A 594 -12.40 22.56 0.34
CA LEU A 594 -10.97 22.59 0.00
C LEU A 594 -10.70 22.93 -1.47
N VAL A 595 -11.69 22.78 -2.36
CA VAL A 595 -11.60 23.24 -3.75
C VAL A 595 -11.42 24.76 -3.80
N ASP A 596 -12.24 25.52 -3.07
CA ASP A 596 -12.13 26.99 -3.02
C ASP A 596 -10.89 27.46 -2.23
N VAL A 597 -10.37 26.64 -1.31
CA VAL A 597 -9.08 26.92 -0.63
C VAL A 597 -7.91 26.81 -1.61
N ILE A 598 -7.81 25.70 -2.35
CA ILE A 598 -6.64 25.38 -3.18
C ILE A 598 -6.69 26.05 -4.55
N PHE A 599 -7.89 26.21 -5.11
CA PHE A 599 -8.08 26.73 -6.47
C PHE A 599 -8.86 28.05 -6.53
N GLY A 600 -9.53 28.45 -5.44
CA GLY A 600 -10.23 29.73 -5.30
C GLY A 600 -9.47 30.79 -4.48
N ASN A 601 -8.26 30.48 -3.99
CA ASN A 601 -7.42 31.34 -3.14
C ASN A 601 -8.05 31.75 -1.79
N ASN A 602 -8.94 30.95 -1.21
CA ASN A 602 -9.50 31.23 0.13
C ASN A 602 -8.49 30.92 1.26
N ALA A 603 -7.47 31.78 1.41
CA ALA A 603 -6.41 31.62 2.40
C ALA A 603 -6.87 31.78 3.86
N ASN A 604 -8.00 32.44 4.10
CA ASN A 604 -8.56 32.69 5.43
C ASN A 604 -9.33 31.49 6.00
N TYR A 605 -9.62 30.48 5.18
CA TYR A 605 -10.25 29.25 5.64
C TYR A 605 -9.36 28.52 6.66
N GLN A 606 -9.91 28.29 7.85
CA GLN A 606 -9.30 27.45 8.87
C GLN A 606 -9.94 26.07 8.83
N PHE A 607 -9.12 25.03 8.65
CA PHE A 607 -9.61 23.66 8.56
C PHE A 607 -10.03 23.12 9.93
N THR A 608 -11.27 22.65 10.02
CA THR A 608 -11.77 21.89 11.17
C THR A 608 -11.81 20.41 10.80
N ASN A 609 -11.09 19.56 11.53
CA ASN A 609 -11.13 18.12 11.32
C ASN A 609 -12.48 17.57 11.80
N ARG A 610 -13.33 17.21 10.84
CA ARG A 610 -14.59 16.49 11.05
C ARG A 610 -14.40 14.96 10.96
N GLY A 611 -13.21 14.48 10.60
CA GLY A 611 -12.92 13.06 10.32
C GLY A 611 -12.95 12.75 8.81
N VAL A 612 -13.42 11.58 8.41
CA VAL A 612 -13.64 11.23 7.00
C VAL A 612 -15.13 11.22 6.65
N ALA A 613 -15.49 11.63 5.44
CA ALA A 613 -16.89 11.71 5.03
C ALA A 613 -17.49 10.30 4.85
N LEU A 614 -18.70 10.09 5.38
CA LEU A 614 -19.44 8.82 5.31
C LEU A 614 -20.69 8.92 4.46
N ASN A 615 -21.59 9.85 4.79
CA ASN A 615 -22.93 9.89 4.23
C ASN A 615 -23.35 11.31 3.85
N VAL A 616 -24.20 11.42 2.82
CA VAL A 616 -24.89 12.63 2.45
C VAL A 616 -26.32 12.60 2.98
N VAL A 617 -26.66 13.54 3.87
CA VAL A 617 -28.03 13.76 4.34
C VAL A 617 -28.67 14.84 3.47
N LYS A 618 -29.69 14.46 2.70
CA LYS A 618 -30.49 15.41 1.91
C LYS A 618 -31.40 16.20 2.86
N SER A 619 -31.31 17.53 2.81
CA SER A 619 -32.15 18.49 3.54
C SER A 619 -33.54 18.66 2.91
#